data_AF-A0A350D2Y0-F1
#
_entry.id   AF-A0A350D2Y0-F1
#
_cell.length_a   1.000
_cell.length_b   1.000
_cell.length_c   1.000
_cell.angle_alpha   90.00
_cell.angle_beta   90.00
_cell.angle_gamma   90.00
#
_symmetry.space_group_name_H-M   'P 1'
#
loop_
_entity.id
_entity.type
_entity.pdbx_description
1 polymer ?
#
loop_
_entity_poly.entity_id
_entity_poly.type
_entity_poly.pdbx_seq_one_letter_code
_entity_poly.pdbx_strand_id
1 'polypeptide(L)'
;MEKFYEIDDRQSLIKYLNIALEHEWAVSFEYIIHAYSMPKAKYFYRDPVMDDRFDVRAQAIQIGIDEMYHTLQIGLLLKQIGAEPSFRTAVIKRYPLIIDNLRRDKTTEDEVTEYYQQAKFDNISDPKLQNMLFNMAADETRHGRQFEAMIKMMEKEGLSGELIFKPNPEAGSREDLKILHELTRLENSMMHEYLYYVLLFSEHQDLGQRLFKNSINHMRHWDKLSGLLVKLGDVIRLENVQPVENGGEQSSMPMPYVYPGKTRLEALESTLRGEKQLIEKYQLALNLVPGEEIQAQLKAQLALTREHLYTQESLLANTKKTKTV
;
A
#
# COMPACT_ATOMS: atom_id res chain seq x y z
N MET A 1 -15.43 -19.53 -23.00
CA MET A 1 -16.33 -19.92 -21.90
C MET A 1 -16.13 -18.85 -20.85
N GLU A 2 -17.03 -17.87 -20.77
CA GLU A 2 -16.94 -16.78 -19.78
C GLU A 2 -16.96 -17.41 -18.37
N LYS A 3 -15.95 -17.10 -17.55
CA LYS A 3 -15.86 -17.63 -16.18
C LYS A 3 -16.61 -16.68 -15.26
N PHE A 4 -17.90 -16.92 -15.05
CA PHE A 4 -18.65 -16.15 -14.05
C PHE A 4 -18.23 -16.56 -12.64
N TYR A 5 -18.19 -15.58 -11.74
CA TYR A 5 -18.10 -15.82 -10.30
C TYR A 5 -19.54 -15.81 -9.74
N GLU A 6 -20.09 -16.99 -9.53
CA GLU A 6 -21.41 -17.17 -8.94
C GLU A 6 -21.36 -16.89 -7.43
N ILE A 7 -22.15 -15.91 -7.00
CA ILE A 7 -22.28 -15.46 -5.61
C ILE A 7 -23.71 -15.75 -5.16
N ASP A 8 -23.89 -16.98 -4.67
CA ASP A 8 -25.21 -17.54 -4.36
C ASP A 8 -25.55 -17.48 -2.87
N ASP A 9 -24.53 -17.30 -2.02
CA ASP A 9 -24.68 -17.35 -0.58
C ASP A 9 -23.63 -16.51 0.16
N ARG A 10 -23.78 -16.41 1.48
CA ARG A 10 -22.84 -15.64 2.31
C ARG A 10 -21.40 -16.16 2.20
N GLN A 11 -21.17 -17.46 2.00
CA GLN A 11 -19.82 -18.02 1.98
C GLN A 11 -19.10 -17.70 0.67
N SER A 12 -19.79 -17.84 -0.46
CA SER A 12 -19.32 -17.43 -1.78
C SER A 12 -19.04 -15.93 -1.83
N LEU A 13 -19.90 -15.09 -1.22
CA LEU A 13 -19.63 -13.66 -1.07
C LEU A 13 -18.35 -13.38 -0.26
N ILE A 14 -18.20 -14.00 0.91
CA ILE A 14 -17.01 -13.81 1.75
C ILE A 14 -15.75 -14.26 1.02
N LYS A 15 -15.80 -15.39 0.30
CA LYS A 15 -14.68 -15.87 -0.51
C LYS A 15 -14.34 -14.89 -1.62
N TYR A 16 -15.36 -14.39 -2.31
CA TYR A 16 -15.21 -13.43 -3.40
C TYR A 16 -14.52 -12.14 -2.93
N LEU A 17 -15.00 -11.56 -1.82
CA LEU A 17 -14.45 -10.35 -1.22
C LEU A 17 -13.04 -10.55 -0.66
N ASN A 18 -12.72 -11.72 -0.10
CA ASN A 18 -11.36 -11.97 0.38
C ASN A 18 -10.36 -12.10 -0.77
N ILE A 19 -10.74 -12.72 -1.89
CA ILE A 19 -9.87 -12.76 -3.07
C ILE A 19 -9.64 -11.31 -3.56
N ALA A 20 -10.71 -10.52 -3.71
CA ALA A 20 -10.59 -9.12 -4.08
C ALA A 20 -9.67 -8.35 -3.12
N LEU A 21 -9.87 -8.50 -1.81
CA LEU A 21 -9.03 -7.87 -0.79
C LEU A 21 -7.56 -8.25 -0.92
N GLU A 22 -7.23 -9.53 -1.14
CA GLU A 22 -5.84 -9.98 -1.30
C GLU A 22 -5.17 -9.37 -2.54
N HIS A 23 -5.96 -9.09 -3.59
CA HIS A 23 -5.51 -8.39 -4.79
C HIS A 23 -5.30 -6.90 -4.54
N GLU A 24 -6.35 -6.19 -4.10
CA GLU A 24 -6.29 -4.75 -3.80
C GLU A 24 -5.15 -4.43 -2.84
N TRP A 25 -5.00 -5.26 -1.80
CA TRP A 25 -3.95 -5.09 -0.81
C TRP A 25 -2.56 -5.25 -1.44
N ALA A 26 -2.38 -6.15 -2.40
CA ALA A 26 -1.10 -6.37 -3.06
C ALA A 26 -0.72 -5.21 -4.00
N VAL A 27 -1.68 -4.75 -4.82
CA VAL A 27 -1.42 -3.68 -5.79
C VAL A 27 -1.20 -2.32 -5.12
N SER A 28 -1.77 -2.12 -3.93
CA SER A 28 -1.59 -0.90 -3.14
C SER A 28 -0.13 -0.57 -2.82
N PHE A 29 0.75 -1.57 -2.71
CA PHE A 29 2.20 -1.36 -2.57
C PHE A 29 3.02 -1.78 -3.79
N GLU A 30 2.55 -2.72 -4.63
CA GLU A 30 3.23 -3.05 -5.90
C GLU A 30 3.42 -1.78 -6.75
N TYR A 31 2.38 -0.97 -6.90
CA TYR A 31 2.42 0.25 -7.72
C TYR A 31 3.32 1.32 -7.11
N ILE A 32 3.35 1.44 -5.79
CA ILE A 32 4.25 2.37 -5.10
C ILE A 32 5.70 1.92 -5.25
N ILE A 33 5.98 0.61 -5.14
CA ILE A 33 7.30 0.04 -5.38
C ILE A 33 7.74 0.32 -6.82
N HIS A 34 6.87 0.10 -7.81
CA HIS A 34 7.15 0.42 -9.21
C HIS A 34 7.44 1.91 -9.40
N ALA A 35 6.58 2.78 -8.87
CA ALA A 35 6.72 4.22 -8.97
C ALA A 35 8.04 4.73 -8.40
N TYR A 36 8.44 4.23 -7.22
CA TYR A 36 9.72 4.58 -6.59
C TYR A 36 10.94 3.94 -7.25
N SER A 37 10.72 2.95 -8.12
CA SER A 37 11.74 2.38 -8.99
C SER A 37 11.97 3.23 -10.26
N MET A 38 11.16 4.27 -10.48
CA MET A 38 11.25 5.19 -11.62
C MET A 38 11.74 6.60 -11.22
N PRO A 39 12.45 7.31 -12.12
CA PRO A 39 12.80 8.71 -11.91
C PRO A 39 11.58 9.62 -11.85
N LYS A 40 11.59 10.55 -10.89
CA LYS A 40 10.58 11.59 -10.74
C LYS A 40 10.71 12.64 -11.85
N ALA A 41 9.57 13.06 -12.41
CA ALA A 41 9.48 14.15 -13.39
C ALA A 41 10.33 13.92 -14.65
N LYS A 42 10.53 12.66 -15.04
CA LYS A 42 11.23 12.30 -16.29
C LYS A 42 10.24 11.90 -17.38
N TYR A 43 9.24 11.09 -17.02
CA TYR A 43 8.29 10.52 -17.98
C TYR A 43 6.93 11.15 -17.78
N PHE A 44 6.38 11.71 -18.85
CA PHE A 44 5.07 12.36 -18.80
C PHE A 44 4.18 11.80 -19.89
N TYR A 45 2.94 11.49 -19.53
CA TYR A 45 1.91 11.05 -20.46
C TYR A 45 0.74 12.04 -20.43
N ARG A 46 -0.13 11.97 -21.44
CA ARG A 46 -1.41 12.69 -21.44
C ARG A 46 -2.46 11.76 -20.84
N ASP A 47 -3.03 12.15 -19.72
CA ASP A 47 -4.03 11.36 -19.03
C ASP A 47 -5.35 11.34 -19.83
N PRO A 48 -5.89 10.15 -20.17
CA PRO A 48 -7.08 10.04 -21.01
C PRO A 48 -8.39 10.36 -20.28
N VAL A 49 -8.35 10.57 -18.96
CA VAL A 49 -9.51 10.88 -18.11
C VAL A 49 -9.44 12.30 -17.59
N MET A 50 -8.29 12.73 -17.09
CA MET A 50 -8.07 14.09 -16.58
C MET A 50 -7.80 15.11 -17.68
N ASP A 51 -7.51 14.66 -18.91
CA ASP A 51 -7.23 15.48 -20.09
C ASP A 51 -6.01 16.42 -19.96
N ASP A 52 -5.09 16.12 -19.04
CA ASP A 52 -3.88 16.91 -18.75
C ASP A 52 -2.61 16.04 -18.74
N ARG A 53 -1.44 16.67 -18.65
CA ARG A 53 -0.14 16.02 -18.67
C ARG A 53 0.32 15.68 -17.25
N PHE A 54 0.57 14.40 -16.99
CA PHE A 54 0.98 13.90 -15.68
C PHE A 54 2.30 13.14 -15.73
N ASP A 55 3.05 13.20 -14.63
CA ASP A 55 4.24 12.37 -14.41
C ASP A 55 3.82 10.92 -14.16
N VAL A 56 4.43 9.97 -14.88
CA VAL A 56 4.11 8.54 -14.79
C VAL A 56 4.26 8.03 -13.36
N ARG A 57 5.36 8.40 -12.69
CA ARG A 57 5.60 8.00 -11.29
C ARG A 57 4.55 8.59 -10.35
N ALA A 58 4.24 9.88 -10.47
CA ALA A 58 3.25 10.52 -9.62
C ALA A 58 1.87 9.87 -9.78
N GLN A 59 1.46 9.53 -11.01
CA GLN A 59 0.20 8.83 -11.22
C GLN A 59 0.22 7.41 -10.63
N ALA A 60 1.29 6.63 -10.84
CA ALA A 60 1.37 5.29 -10.26
C ALA A 60 1.29 5.30 -8.72
N ILE A 61 1.84 6.32 -8.05
CA ILE A 61 1.63 6.53 -6.60
C ILE A 61 0.16 6.80 -6.29
N GLN A 62 -0.51 7.65 -7.07
CA GLN A 62 -1.93 7.95 -6.86
C GLN A 62 -2.82 6.72 -7.04
N ILE A 63 -2.55 5.89 -8.06
CA ILE A 63 -3.26 4.63 -8.28
C ILE A 63 -3.04 3.70 -7.07
N GLY A 64 -1.80 3.49 -6.62
CA GLY A 64 -1.53 2.70 -5.41
C GLY A 64 -2.24 3.23 -4.14
N ILE A 65 -2.46 4.55 -4.03
CA ILE A 65 -3.29 5.15 -2.97
C ILE A 65 -4.76 4.79 -3.15
N ASP A 66 -5.30 4.83 -4.36
CA ASP A 66 -6.68 4.43 -4.67
C ASP A 66 -6.91 2.96 -4.24
N GLU A 67 -5.97 2.05 -4.53
CA GLU A 67 -6.11 0.64 -4.14
C GLU A 67 -6.07 0.40 -2.63
N MET A 68 -5.38 1.26 -1.88
CA MET A 68 -5.47 1.24 -0.42
C MET A 68 -6.87 1.62 0.08
N TYR A 69 -7.59 2.49 -0.64
CA TYR A 69 -8.98 2.80 -0.31
C TYR A 69 -9.92 1.66 -0.69
N HIS A 70 -9.72 1.00 -1.84
CA HIS A 70 -10.50 -0.19 -2.20
C HIS A 70 -10.33 -1.31 -1.17
N THR A 71 -9.08 -1.57 -0.80
CA THR A 71 -8.69 -2.44 0.31
C THR A 71 -9.47 -2.14 1.59
N LEU A 72 -9.50 -0.87 2.02
CA LEU A 72 -10.24 -0.45 3.21
C LEU A 72 -11.75 -0.72 3.05
N GLN A 73 -12.33 -0.35 1.91
CA GLN A 73 -13.76 -0.51 1.65
C GLN A 73 -14.18 -1.99 1.70
N ILE A 74 -13.43 -2.88 1.06
CA ILE A 74 -13.68 -4.33 1.07
C ILE A 74 -13.52 -4.90 2.49
N GLY A 75 -12.46 -4.50 3.20
CA GLY A 75 -12.23 -4.93 4.58
C GLY A 75 -13.38 -4.51 5.51
N LEU A 76 -13.88 -3.27 5.39
CA LEU A 76 -14.99 -2.77 6.19
C LEU A 76 -16.28 -3.53 5.90
N LEU A 77 -16.55 -3.81 4.63
CA LEU A 77 -17.69 -4.62 4.21
C LEU A 77 -17.63 -6.03 4.80
N LEU A 78 -16.47 -6.70 4.72
CA LEU A 78 -16.26 -8.02 5.32
C LEU A 78 -16.59 -8.00 6.82
N LYS A 79 -16.15 -6.97 7.56
CA LYS A 79 -16.49 -6.82 8.98
C LYS A 79 -17.98 -6.57 9.20
N GLN A 80 -18.60 -5.72 8.38
CA GLN A 80 -20.04 -5.41 8.47
C GLN A 80 -20.91 -6.67 8.29
N ILE A 81 -20.52 -7.60 7.41
CA ILE A 81 -21.23 -8.88 7.23
C ILE A 81 -20.81 -9.95 8.25
N GLY A 82 -20.00 -9.60 9.26
CA GLY A 82 -19.54 -10.49 10.32
C GLY A 82 -18.49 -11.51 9.89
N ALA A 83 -17.70 -11.19 8.86
CA ALA A 83 -16.58 -12.00 8.40
C ALA A 83 -15.24 -11.37 8.85
N GLU A 84 -14.20 -12.18 8.96
CA GLU A 84 -12.84 -11.67 9.20
C GLU A 84 -12.13 -11.46 7.85
N PRO A 85 -11.59 -10.27 7.58
CA PRO A 85 -10.80 -10.01 6.39
C PRO A 85 -9.50 -10.83 6.36
N SER A 86 -9.16 -11.37 5.20
CA SER A 86 -7.86 -11.95 4.90
C SER A 86 -6.85 -10.82 4.70
N PHE A 87 -5.72 -10.90 5.40
CA PHE A 87 -4.57 -10.02 5.17
C PHE A 87 -3.46 -10.73 4.43
N ARG A 88 -3.79 -11.84 3.75
CA ARG A 88 -2.90 -12.40 2.75
C ARG A 88 -2.78 -11.41 1.60
N THR A 89 -1.78 -11.61 0.77
CA THR A 89 -1.53 -10.76 -0.39
C THR A 89 -1.34 -11.64 -1.60
N ALA A 90 -1.82 -11.19 -2.75
CA ALA A 90 -1.38 -11.73 -4.02
C ALA A 90 0.16 -11.58 -4.17
N VAL A 91 0.74 -12.36 -5.08
CA VAL A 91 2.18 -12.26 -5.40
C VAL A 91 2.42 -10.93 -6.09
N ILE A 92 3.40 -10.17 -5.60
CA ILE A 92 3.87 -8.97 -6.28
C ILE A 92 5.22 -9.22 -6.96
N LYS A 93 5.47 -8.49 -8.05
CA LYS A 93 6.62 -8.67 -8.93
C LYS A 93 7.17 -7.34 -9.37
N ARG A 94 8.49 -7.20 -9.39
CA ARG A 94 9.18 -6.07 -10.01
C ARG A 94 10.12 -6.55 -11.11
N TYR A 95 10.02 -5.94 -12.28
CA TYR A 95 10.84 -6.22 -13.46
C TYR A 95 11.95 -5.19 -13.66
N PRO A 96 13.07 -5.53 -14.34
CA PRO A 96 14.15 -4.58 -14.62
C PRO A 96 13.75 -3.40 -15.52
N LEU A 97 12.79 -3.59 -16.43
CA LEU A 97 12.34 -2.56 -17.36
C LEU A 97 11.10 -1.86 -16.82
N ILE A 98 11.07 -0.53 -16.92
CA ILE A 98 9.92 0.27 -16.46
C ILE A 98 8.65 -0.12 -17.21
N ILE A 99 8.74 -0.31 -18.52
CA ILE A 99 7.58 -0.66 -19.36
C ILE A 99 6.97 -2.01 -18.99
N ASP A 100 7.77 -2.99 -18.53
CA ASP A 100 7.26 -4.30 -18.15
C ASP A 100 6.53 -4.26 -16.81
N ASN A 101 6.96 -3.39 -15.89
CA ASN A 101 6.19 -3.09 -14.68
C ASN A 101 4.84 -2.44 -15.03
N LEU A 102 4.81 -1.43 -15.90
CA LEU A 102 3.55 -0.80 -16.31
C LEU A 102 2.60 -1.77 -17.01
N ARG A 103 3.12 -2.69 -17.84
CA ARG A 103 2.32 -3.75 -18.47
C ARG A 103 1.78 -4.74 -17.45
N ARG A 104 2.59 -5.09 -16.44
CA ARG A 104 2.17 -5.91 -15.31
C ARG A 104 1.03 -5.23 -14.55
N ASP A 105 1.19 -3.95 -14.20
CA ASP A 105 0.18 -3.17 -13.50
C ASP A 105 -1.13 -3.14 -14.29
N LYS A 106 -1.06 -2.76 -15.57
CA LYS A 106 -2.21 -2.78 -16.47
C LYS A 106 -2.88 -4.16 -16.60
N THR A 107 -2.10 -5.23 -16.64
CA THR A 107 -2.66 -6.60 -16.71
C THR A 107 -3.41 -6.91 -15.43
N THR A 108 -2.90 -6.50 -14.26
CA THR A 108 -3.61 -6.65 -12.99
C THR A 108 -4.93 -5.88 -12.99
N GLU A 109 -4.92 -4.61 -13.42
CA GLU A 109 -6.14 -3.79 -13.54
C GLU A 109 -7.20 -4.45 -14.42
N ASP A 110 -6.80 -4.99 -15.58
CA ASP A 110 -7.72 -5.68 -16.48
C ASP A 110 -8.31 -6.94 -15.83
N GLU A 111 -7.47 -7.74 -15.15
CA GLU A 111 -7.88 -8.97 -14.46
C GLU A 111 -8.86 -8.66 -13.29
N VAL A 112 -8.59 -7.62 -12.50
CA VAL A 112 -9.44 -7.20 -11.39
C VAL A 112 -10.74 -6.58 -11.90
N THR A 113 -10.68 -5.77 -12.96
CA THR A 113 -11.87 -5.26 -13.66
C THR A 113 -12.77 -6.41 -14.13
N GLU A 114 -12.19 -7.42 -14.78
CA GLU A 114 -12.92 -8.60 -15.24
C GLU A 114 -13.54 -9.35 -14.05
N TYR A 115 -12.78 -9.53 -12.97
CA TYR A 115 -13.24 -10.16 -11.73
C TYR A 115 -14.44 -9.45 -11.10
N TYR A 116 -14.47 -8.11 -11.09
CA TYR A 116 -15.61 -7.32 -10.61
C TYR A 116 -16.80 -7.38 -11.55
N GLN A 117 -16.58 -7.28 -12.86
CA GLN A 117 -17.66 -7.24 -13.85
C GLN A 117 -18.33 -8.61 -14.08
N GLN A 118 -17.62 -9.71 -13.85
CA GLN A 118 -18.13 -11.08 -14.05
C GLN A 118 -18.83 -11.67 -12.82
N ALA A 119 -18.95 -10.92 -11.72
CA ALA A 119 -19.70 -11.35 -10.55
C ALA A 119 -21.21 -11.42 -10.84
N LYS A 120 -21.82 -12.57 -10.58
CA LYS A 120 -23.27 -12.79 -10.68
C LYS A 120 -23.86 -13.02 -9.30
N PHE A 121 -24.83 -12.19 -8.94
CA PHE A 121 -25.53 -12.25 -7.66
C PHE A 121 -26.91 -12.87 -7.89
N ASP A 122 -27.06 -14.17 -7.64
CA ASP A 122 -28.32 -14.87 -7.90
C ASP A 122 -29.30 -14.72 -6.72
N ASN A 123 -28.83 -14.97 -5.50
CA ASN A 123 -29.67 -14.96 -4.28
C ASN A 123 -29.31 -13.85 -3.28
N ILE A 124 -28.30 -13.02 -3.59
CA ILE A 124 -27.89 -11.88 -2.75
C ILE A 124 -28.36 -10.58 -3.41
N SER A 125 -29.47 -10.04 -2.93
CA SER A 125 -30.00 -8.74 -3.34
C SER A 125 -29.60 -7.66 -2.35
N ASP A 126 -28.34 -7.22 -2.41
CA ASP A 126 -27.88 -6.02 -1.71
C ASP A 126 -27.41 -4.96 -2.73
N PRO A 127 -28.29 -3.99 -3.08
CA PRO A 127 -27.95 -2.95 -4.04
C PRO A 127 -26.77 -2.07 -3.63
N LYS A 128 -26.52 -1.91 -2.32
CA LYS A 128 -25.38 -1.09 -1.84
C LYS A 128 -24.06 -1.81 -2.10
N LEU A 129 -24.02 -3.11 -1.81
CA LEU A 129 -22.89 -3.98 -2.13
C LEU A 129 -22.59 -3.98 -3.63
N GLN A 130 -23.61 -4.24 -4.46
CA GLN A 130 -23.45 -4.28 -5.91
C GLN A 130 -22.95 -2.94 -6.45
N ASN A 131 -23.53 -1.82 -5.99
CA ASN A 131 -23.09 -0.49 -6.39
C ASN A 131 -21.63 -0.20 -5.97
N MET A 132 -21.23 -0.64 -4.77
CA MET A 132 -19.83 -0.50 -4.33
C MET A 132 -18.87 -1.21 -5.29
N LEU A 133 -19.17 -2.47 -5.65
CA LEU A 133 -18.34 -3.25 -6.57
C LEU A 133 -18.33 -2.67 -7.99
N PHE A 134 -19.45 -2.13 -8.47
CA PHE A 134 -19.49 -1.44 -9.76
C PHE A 134 -18.69 -0.14 -9.77
N ASN A 135 -18.67 0.60 -8.65
CA ASN A 135 -17.84 1.80 -8.54
C ASN A 135 -16.36 1.42 -8.53
N MET A 136 -15.95 0.40 -7.77
CA MET A 136 -14.58 -0.13 -7.81
C MET A 136 -14.20 -0.53 -9.23
N ALA A 137 -15.01 -1.36 -9.91
CA ALA A 137 -14.76 -1.75 -11.30
C ALA A 137 -14.59 -0.56 -12.27
N ALA A 138 -15.28 0.56 -12.02
CA ALA A 138 -15.13 1.77 -12.82
C ALA A 138 -13.80 2.48 -12.53
N ASP A 139 -13.32 2.45 -11.29
CA ASP A 139 -11.99 2.92 -10.91
C ASP A 139 -10.89 2.05 -11.54
N GLU A 140 -10.96 0.72 -11.44
CA GLU A 140 -10.01 -0.20 -12.11
C GLU A 140 -9.96 0.03 -13.63
N THR A 141 -11.13 0.22 -14.26
CA THR A 141 -11.20 0.54 -15.70
C THR A 141 -10.49 1.85 -16.02
N ARG A 142 -10.60 2.86 -15.13
CA ARG A 142 -9.90 4.13 -15.27
C ARG A 142 -8.39 3.91 -15.11
N HIS A 143 -7.94 3.19 -14.09
CA HIS A 143 -6.53 2.90 -13.85
C HIS A 143 -5.89 2.13 -15.01
N GLY A 144 -6.53 1.08 -15.51
CA GLY A 144 -6.10 0.34 -16.69
C GLY A 144 -5.93 1.22 -17.93
N ARG A 145 -6.84 2.18 -18.15
CA ARG A 145 -6.71 3.19 -19.22
C ARG A 145 -5.53 4.14 -19.00
N GLN A 146 -5.24 4.50 -17.75
CA GLN A 146 -4.09 5.35 -17.42
C GLN A 146 -2.78 4.60 -17.68
N PHE A 147 -2.62 3.36 -17.20
CA PHE A 147 -1.43 2.55 -17.50
C PHE A 147 -1.25 2.28 -19.00
N GLU A 148 -2.32 1.96 -19.73
CA GLU A 148 -2.31 1.84 -21.19
C GLU A 148 -1.74 3.10 -21.87
N ALA A 149 -2.16 4.28 -21.41
CA ALA A 149 -1.67 5.55 -21.95
C ALA A 149 -0.18 5.79 -21.63
N MET A 150 0.27 5.40 -20.43
CA MET A 150 1.70 5.45 -20.05
C MET A 150 2.54 4.52 -20.93
N ILE A 151 2.09 3.28 -21.15
CA ILE A 151 2.76 2.28 -22.01
C ILE A 151 2.88 2.81 -23.45
N LYS A 152 1.77 3.28 -24.03
CA LYS A 152 1.75 3.85 -25.39
C LYS A 152 2.67 5.06 -25.53
N MET A 153 2.73 5.91 -24.51
CA MET A 153 3.67 7.03 -24.48
C MET A 153 5.11 6.54 -24.51
N MET A 154 5.48 5.57 -23.66
CA MET A 154 6.85 5.04 -23.64
C MET A 154 7.24 4.38 -24.97
N GLU A 155 6.35 3.62 -25.59
CA GLU A 155 6.60 2.99 -26.89
C GLU A 155 6.79 4.02 -27.99
N LYS A 156 5.90 5.03 -28.05
CA LYS A 156 5.96 6.11 -29.04
C LYS A 156 7.24 6.94 -28.92
N GLU A 157 7.71 7.19 -27.71
CA GLU A 157 8.92 7.97 -27.44
C GLU A 157 10.21 7.13 -27.51
N GLY A 158 10.12 5.83 -27.80
CA GLY A 158 11.29 4.95 -27.87
C GLY A 158 11.93 4.66 -26.51
N LEU A 159 11.17 4.79 -25.42
CA LEU A 159 11.62 4.64 -24.04
C LEU A 159 11.44 3.22 -23.47
N SER A 160 11.03 2.25 -24.29
CA SER A 160 10.78 0.88 -23.85
C SER A 160 12.00 0.16 -23.25
N GLY A 161 13.22 0.64 -23.53
CA GLY A 161 14.46 0.09 -22.97
C GLY A 161 14.89 0.72 -21.63
N GLU A 162 14.11 1.65 -21.07
CA GLU A 162 14.46 2.33 -19.82
C GLU A 162 14.39 1.36 -18.63
N LEU A 163 15.50 1.30 -17.90
CA LEU A 163 15.65 0.46 -16.71
C LEU A 163 15.12 1.18 -15.47
N ILE A 164 14.66 0.39 -14.50
CA ILE A 164 14.43 0.89 -13.15
C ILE A 164 15.75 1.35 -12.49
N PHE A 165 15.62 2.14 -11.41
CA PHE A 165 16.77 2.43 -10.56
C PHE A 165 17.42 1.16 -10.05
N LYS A 166 18.75 1.11 -10.17
CA LYS A 166 19.56 0.05 -9.56
C LYS A 166 20.11 0.56 -8.23
N PRO A 167 20.07 -0.28 -7.18
CA PRO A 167 20.70 0.07 -5.92
C PRO A 167 22.20 0.31 -6.15
N ASN A 168 22.78 1.28 -5.44
CA ASN A 168 24.23 1.47 -5.42
C ASN A 168 24.91 0.14 -5.00
N PRO A 169 25.97 -0.34 -5.68
CA PRO A 169 26.70 -1.54 -5.27
C PRO A 169 27.17 -1.53 -3.80
N GLU A 170 27.42 -0.35 -3.23
CA GLU A 170 27.82 -0.15 -1.84
C GLU A 170 26.64 -0.01 -0.86
N ALA A 171 25.39 -0.08 -1.35
CA ALA A 171 24.21 0.07 -0.50
C ALA A 171 24.18 -0.93 0.67
N GLY A 172 24.70 -2.15 0.45
CA GLY A 172 24.78 -3.19 1.47
C GLY A 172 25.77 -2.89 2.61
N SER A 173 26.75 -2.01 2.42
CA SER A 173 27.74 -1.64 3.45
C SER A 173 27.48 -0.26 4.07
N ARG A 174 26.60 0.54 3.46
CA ARG A 174 26.25 1.90 3.90
C ARG A 174 25.24 1.90 5.05
N GLU A 175 25.69 2.32 6.24
CA GLU A 175 24.85 2.38 7.44
C GLU A 175 23.68 3.37 7.33
N ASP A 176 23.85 4.48 6.60
CA ASP A 176 22.79 5.44 6.32
C ASP A 176 21.65 4.85 5.47
N LEU A 177 21.99 4.04 4.47
CA LEU A 177 21.01 3.32 3.67
C LEU A 177 20.35 2.18 4.45
N LYS A 178 21.11 1.42 5.26
CA LYS A 178 20.56 0.36 6.10
C LYS A 178 19.48 0.89 7.05
N ILE A 179 19.74 2.00 7.74
CA ILE A 179 18.74 2.58 8.67
C ILE A 179 17.51 3.13 7.94
N LEU A 180 17.68 3.71 6.75
CA LEU A 180 16.55 4.17 5.93
C LEU A 180 15.69 3.02 5.41
N HIS A 181 16.29 1.89 5.02
CA HIS A 181 15.55 0.66 4.69
C HIS A 181 14.79 0.12 5.89
N GLU A 182 15.42 0.10 7.06
CA GLU A 182 14.74 -0.34 8.28
C GLU A 182 13.55 0.56 8.63
N LEU A 183 13.71 1.88 8.53
CA LEU A 183 12.60 2.83 8.70
C LEU A 183 11.51 2.63 7.65
N THR A 184 11.88 2.43 6.39
CA THR A 184 10.93 2.17 5.28
C THR A 184 10.08 0.93 5.58
N ARG A 185 10.72 -0.17 6.01
CA ARG A 185 10.05 -1.41 6.41
C ARG A 185 9.13 -1.23 7.63
N LEU A 186 9.58 -0.49 8.65
CA LEU A 186 8.79 -0.22 9.85
C LEU A 186 7.58 0.67 9.57
N GLU A 187 7.75 1.76 8.82
CA GLU A 187 6.64 2.63 8.41
C GLU A 187 5.61 1.86 7.59
N ASN A 188 6.08 1.02 6.65
CA ASN A 188 5.20 0.15 5.89
C ASN A 188 4.46 -0.86 6.78
N SER A 189 5.14 -1.45 7.78
CA SER A 189 4.52 -2.38 8.73
C SER A 189 3.46 -1.70 9.59
N MET A 190 3.76 -0.51 10.11
CA MET A 190 2.87 0.28 10.95
C MET A 190 1.65 0.76 10.18
N MET A 191 1.81 1.23 8.94
CA MET A 191 0.71 1.60 8.06
C MET A 191 -0.35 0.50 7.98
N HIS A 192 0.10 -0.72 7.71
CA HIS A 192 -0.77 -1.88 7.55
C HIS A 192 -1.33 -2.39 8.87
N GLU A 193 -0.56 -2.39 9.95
CA GLU A 193 -1.03 -2.75 11.29
C GLU A 193 -2.13 -1.78 11.76
N TYR A 194 -1.96 -0.47 11.51
CA TYR A 194 -3.01 0.50 11.76
C TYR A 194 -4.25 0.25 10.92
N LEU A 195 -4.09 -0.06 9.63
CA LEU A 195 -5.21 -0.36 8.73
C LEU A 195 -5.98 -1.62 9.18
N TYR A 196 -5.27 -2.67 9.62
CA TYR A 196 -5.86 -3.84 10.28
C TYR A 196 -6.74 -3.43 11.48
N TYR A 197 -6.24 -2.54 12.33
CA TYR A 197 -7.02 -2.07 13.49
C TYR A 197 -8.20 -1.17 13.10
N VAL A 198 -8.11 -0.41 12.00
CA VAL A 198 -9.29 0.32 11.46
C VAL A 198 -10.41 -0.67 11.17
N LEU A 199 -10.10 -1.79 10.53
CA LEU A 199 -11.08 -2.82 10.20
C LEU A 199 -11.63 -3.47 11.46
N LEU A 200 -10.76 -3.86 12.40
CA LEU A 200 -11.16 -4.49 13.66
C LEU A 200 -12.06 -3.60 14.52
N PHE A 201 -11.81 -2.28 14.56
CA PHE A 201 -12.54 -1.32 15.39
C PHE A 201 -13.43 -0.37 14.57
N SER A 202 -13.88 -0.81 13.40
CA SER A 202 -14.70 -0.02 12.48
C SER A 202 -16.01 0.49 13.11
N GLU A 203 -16.58 -0.24 14.06
CA GLU A 203 -17.78 0.15 14.82
C GLU A 203 -17.50 1.19 15.93
N HIS A 204 -16.23 1.49 16.25
CA HIS A 204 -15.86 2.47 17.27
C HIS A 204 -15.68 3.86 16.64
N GLN A 205 -16.69 4.73 16.80
CA GLN A 205 -16.71 6.08 16.23
C GLN A 205 -15.47 6.94 16.53
N ASP A 206 -14.85 6.80 17.71
CA ASP A 206 -13.68 7.60 18.10
C ASP A 206 -12.36 7.02 17.59
N LEU A 207 -12.25 5.70 17.55
CA LEU A 207 -10.99 4.99 17.37
C LEU A 207 -10.69 4.72 15.89
N GLY A 208 -11.67 4.26 15.11
CA GLY A 208 -11.46 3.90 13.71
C GLY A 208 -10.90 5.04 12.86
N GLN A 209 -11.48 6.25 13.00
CA GLN A 209 -11.01 7.44 12.27
C GLN A 209 -9.59 7.87 12.67
N ARG A 210 -9.22 7.71 13.94
CA ARG A 210 -7.87 8.02 14.44
C ARG A 210 -6.85 7.02 13.93
N LEU A 211 -7.16 5.72 13.99
CA LEU A 211 -6.33 4.66 13.46
C LEU A 211 -6.12 4.85 11.95
N PHE A 212 -7.17 5.24 11.22
CA PHE A 212 -7.08 5.49 9.79
C PHE A 212 -6.18 6.67 9.46
N LYS A 213 -6.35 7.80 10.18
CA LYS A 213 -5.43 8.94 10.08
C LYS A 213 -3.98 8.52 10.31
N ASN A 214 -3.71 7.68 11.32
CA ASN A 214 -2.36 7.21 11.60
C ASN A 214 -1.82 6.32 10.47
N SER A 215 -2.62 5.38 9.95
CA SER A 215 -2.25 4.56 8.79
C SER A 215 -1.80 5.43 7.60
N ILE A 216 -2.59 6.45 7.25
CA ILE A 216 -2.26 7.40 6.17
C ILE A 216 -0.97 8.19 6.47
N ASN A 217 -0.70 8.55 7.72
CA ASN A 217 0.54 9.24 8.06
C ASN A 217 1.77 8.34 7.88
N HIS A 218 1.69 7.06 8.29
CA HIS A 218 2.77 6.10 8.03
C HIS A 218 2.98 5.87 6.54
N MET A 219 1.91 5.81 5.74
CA MET A 219 2.01 5.78 4.28
C MET A 219 2.79 7.00 3.74
N ARG A 220 2.48 8.20 4.22
CA ARG A 220 3.20 9.42 3.83
C ARG A 220 4.66 9.39 4.26
N HIS A 221 4.97 8.83 5.43
CA HIS A 221 6.35 8.68 5.85
C HIS A 221 7.10 7.66 4.99
N TRP A 222 6.44 6.56 4.63
CA TRP A 222 6.97 5.54 3.74
C TRP A 222 7.27 6.11 2.33
N ASP A 223 6.36 6.91 1.77
CA ASP A 223 6.58 7.70 0.54
C ASP A 223 7.83 8.58 0.66
N LYS A 224 7.93 9.35 1.74
CA LYS A 224 9.05 10.27 1.98
C LYS A 224 10.39 9.57 2.15
N LEU A 225 10.44 8.45 2.87
CA LEU A 225 11.65 7.63 3.04
C LEU A 225 12.07 6.98 1.73
N SER A 226 11.11 6.48 0.95
CA SER A 226 11.38 5.93 -0.38
C SER A 226 12.00 6.98 -1.31
N GLY A 227 11.56 8.23 -1.19
CA GLY A 227 12.18 9.36 -1.88
C GLY A 227 13.62 9.65 -1.43
N LEU A 228 13.91 9.50 -0.13
CA LEU A 228 15.28 9.66 0.40
C LEU A 228 16.22 8.56 -0.08
N LEU A 229 15.76 7.31 -0.15
CA LEU A 229 16.54 6.20 -0.72
C LEU A 229 16.97 6.54 -2.15
N VAL A 230 16.03 6.98 -3.00
CA VAL A 230 16.33 7.40 -4.38
C VAL A 230 17.32 8.55 -4.42
N LYS A 231 17.16 9.58 -3.57
CA LYS A 231 18.11 10.70 -3.49
C LYS A 231 19.53 10.26 -3.11
N LEU A 232 19.65 9.21 -2.30
CA LEU A 232 20.94 8.68 -1.83
C LEU A 232 21.52 7.57 -2.72
N GLY A 233 20.91 7.33 -3.89
CA GLY A 233 21.37 6.38 -4.90
C GLY A 233 20.93 4.94 -4.64
N ASP A 234 19.83 4.74 -3.92
CA ASP A 234 19.26 3.42 -3.65
C ASP A 234 17.78 3.37 -4.06
N VAL A 235 17.14 2.22 -3.97
CA VAL A 235 15.73 2.01 -4.35
C VAL A 235 14.98 1.31 -3.25
N ILE A 236 13.68 1.59 -3.13
CA ILE A 236 12.79 0.85 -2.24
C ILE A 236 12.92 -0.66 -2.45
N ARG A 237 12.93 -1.43 -1.35
CA ARG A 237 13.04 -2.89 -1.39
C ARG A 237 11.69 -3.55 -1.54
N LEU A 238 11.69 -4.67 -2.26
CA LEU A 238 10.64 -5.67 -2.14
C LEU A 238 10.98 -6.58 -0.96
N GLU A 239 10.17 -6.54 0.09
CA GLU A 239 10.38 -7.36 1.29
C GLU A 239 10.12 -8.85 1.02
N ASN A 240 10.88 -9.71 1.69
CA ASN A 240 10.82 -11.18 1.54
C ASN A 240 10.98 -11.67 0.09
N VAL A 241 11.84 -10.99 -0.67
CA VAL A 241 12.05 -11.26 -2.10
C VAL A 241 12.57 -12.67 -2.35
N GLN A 242 12.02 -13.29 -3.38
CA GLN A 242 12.55 -14.47 -4.04
C GLN A 242 13.03 -14.05 -5.44
N PRO A 243 14.25 -14.45 -5.84
CA PRO A 243 14.72 -14.17 -7.19
C PRO A 243 13.87 -14.93 -8.21
N VAL A 244 13.57 -14.27 -9.33
CA VAL A 244 12.91 -14.89 -10.50
C VAL A 244 13.84 -14.92 -11.71
N GLU A 245 13.50 -15.75 -12.69
CA GLU A 245 14.20 -15.77 -13.97
C GLU A 245 14.20 -14.37 -14.62
N ASN A 246 15.26 -14.07 -15.40
CA ASN A 246 15.46 -12.79 -16.09
C ASN A 246 15.76 -11.56 -15.21
N GLY A 247 16.13 -11.76 -13.95
CA GLY A 247 16.63 -10.69 -13.08
C GLY A 247 15.54 -9.79 -12.49
N GLY A 248 14.28 -10.22 -12.54
CA GLY A 248 13.20 -9.63 -11.76
C GLY A 248 13.21 -10.09 -10.30
N GLU A 249 12.28 -9.54 -9.54
CA GLU A 249 12.04 -9.83 -8.14
C GLU A 249 10.58 -10.23 -7.93
N GLN A 250 10.28 -11.17 -7.04
CA GLN A 250 8.91 -11.46 -6.62
C GLN A 250 8.81 -11.65 -5.11
N SER A 251 7.63 -11.40 -4.54
CA SER A 251 7.34 -11.75 -3.15
C SER A 251 5.91 -12.26 -3.02
N SER A 252 5.75 -13.43 -2.41
CA SER A 252 4.44 -13.99 -2.05
C SER A 252 3.99 -13.59 -0.64
N MET A 253 4.89 -12.97 0.13
CA MET A 253 4.63 -12.47 1.48
C MET A 253 5.35 -11.13 1.69
N PRO A 254 5.07 -10.11 0.87
CA PRO A 254 5.68 -8.79 0.99
C PRO A 254 5.38 -8.15 2.36
N MET A 255 4.28 -8.54 3.00
CA MET A 255 3.87 -8.06 4.33
C MET A 255 3.40 -9.22 5.23
N PRO A 256 3.40 -9.03 6.56
CA PRO A 256 2.76 -9.99 7.47
C PRO A 256 1.27 -10.12 7.18
N TYR A 257 0.75 -11.35 7.17
CA TYR A 257 -0.69 -11.62 7.04
C TYR A 257 -1.37 -11.90 8.40
N VAL A 258 -0.61 -11.81 9.49
CA VAL A 258 -1.09 -11.91 10.86
C VAL A 258 -0.62 -10.68 11.63
N TYR A 259 -1.56 -9.94 12.18
CA TYR A 259 -1.30 -8.78 13.02
C TYR A 259 -1.57 -9.10 14.49
N PRO A 260 -0.80 -8.51 15.41
CA PRO A 260 -1.01 -8.70 16.85
C PRO A 260 -2.33 -8.06 17.29
N GLY A 261 -2.86 -8.51 18.42
CA GLY A 261 -4.01 -7.89 19.08
C GLY A 261 -5.37 -8.16 18.43
N LYS A 262 -6.33 -8.55 19.28
CA LYS A 262 -7.73 -8.78 18.93
C LYS A 262 -8.68 -7.90 19.74
N THR A 263 -8.16 -7.25 20.78
CA THR A 263 -8.91 -6.33 21.64
C THR A 263 -8.40 -4.90 21.49
N ARG A 264 -9.23 -3.91 21.87
CA ARG A 264 -8.84 -2.50 21.87
C ARG A 264 -7.56 -2.27 22.68
N LEU A 265 -7.43 -2.94 23.82
CA LEU A 265 -6.26 -2.83 24.67
C LEU A 265 -4.99 -3.35 23.96
N GLU A 266 -5.04 -4.57 23.43
CA GLU A 266 -3.88 -5.17 22.75
C GLU A 266 -3.46 -4.38 21.51
N ALA A 267 -4.42 -3.83 20.76
CA ALA A 267 -4.14 -3.00 19.59
C ALA A 267 -3.40 -1.70 19.97
N LEU A 268 -3.87 -1.02 21.02
CA LEU A 268 -3.21 0.19 21.52
C LEU A 268 -1.83 -0.13 22.12
N GLU A 269 -1.65 -1.27 22.77
CA GLU A 269 -0.35 -1.70 23.30
C GLU A 269 0.64 -2.08 22.18
N SER A 270 0.16 -2.71 21.11
CA SER A 270 0.98 -3.06 19.95
C SER A 270 1.43 -1.82 19.18
N THR A 271 0.49 -0.98 18.78
CA THR A 271 0.81 0.27 18.06
C THR A 271 1.74 1.16 18.89
N LEU A 272 1.52 1.29 20.20
CA LEU A 272 2.42 2.06 21.08
C LEU A 272 3.86 1.54 21.05
N ARG A 273 4.06 0.22 20.98
CA ARG A 273 5.39 -0.39 20.88
C ARG A 273 6.04 -0.05 19.54
N GLY A 274 5.28 -0.15 18.46
CA GLY A 274 5.75 0.20 17.12
C GLY A 274 6.15 1.67 16.99
N GLU A 275 5.36 2.59 17.55
CA GLU A 275 5.67 4.03 17.56
C GLU A 275 6.97 4.33 18.33
N LYS A 276 7.18 3.67 19.48
CA LYS A 276 8.45 3.80 20.25
C LYS A 276 9.64 3.31 19.43
N GLN A 277 9.49 2.17 18.76
CA GLN A 277 10.53 1.63 17.89
C GLN A 277 10.83 2.58 16.73
N LEU A 278 9.82 3.16 16.08
CA LEU A 278 10.02 4.17 15.03
C LEU A 278 10.79 5.38 15.55
N ILE A 279 10.43 5.92 16.73
CA ILE A 279 11.14 7.05 17.35
C ILE A 279 12.62 6.75 17.54
N GLU A 280 12.95 5.58 18.11
CA GLU A 280 14.35 5.17 18.31
C GLU A 280 15.11 5.09 16.98
N LYS A 281 14.47 4.56 15.93
CA LYS A 281 15.08 4.42 14.60
C LYS A 281 15.25 5.75 13.89
N TYR A 282 14.29 6.67 14.00
CA TYR A 282 14.45 8.02 13.48
C TYR A 282 15.57 8.78 14.21
N GLN A 283 15.68 8.64 15.53
CA GLN A 283 16.78 9.23 16.29
C GLN A 283 18.13 8.69 15.84
N LEU A 284 18.22 7.38 15.59
CA LEU A 284 19.43 6.77 15.03
C LEU A 284 19.73 7.29 13.62
N ALA A 285 18.72 7.37 12.76
CA ALA A 285 18.86 7.88 11.39
C ALA A 285 19.39 9.31 11.35
N LEU A 286 18.98 10.17 12.29
CA LEU A 286 19.49 11.55 12.38
C LEU A 286 21.00 11.63 12.66
N ASN A 287 21.60 10.60 13.26
CA ASN A 287 23.04 10.54 13.50
C ASN A 287 23.82 9.92 12.34
N LEU A 288 23.16 9.07 11.54
CA LEU A 288 23.81 8.29 10.49
C LEU A 288 23.65 8.91 9.09
N VAL A 289 22.49 9.51 8.81
CA VAL A 289 22.14 9.98 7.47
C VAL A 289 22.66 11.41 7.27
N PRO A 290 23.55 11.64 6.28
CA PRO A 290 24.11 12.96 6.04
C PRO A 290 23.16 13.87 5.24
N GLY A 291 23.40 15.18 5.31
CA GLY A 291 22.71 16.19 4.50
C GLY A 291 21.62 16.96 5.28
N GLU A 292 21.72 18.28 5.26
CA GLU A 292 20.85 19.17 6.05
C GLU A 292 19.36 19.05 5.65
N GLU A 293 19.07 19.00 4.35
CA GLU A 293 17.70 18.82 3.85
C GLU A 293 17.10 17.48 4.31
N ILE A 294 17.90 16.40 4.23
CA ILE A 294 17.47 15.06 4.64
C ILE A 294 17.24 15.01 6.16
N GLN A 295 18.14 15.60 6.94
CA GLN A 295 17.97 15.71 8.38
C GLN A 295 16.74 16.54 8.76
N ALA A 296 16.44 17.62 8.04
CA ALA A 296 15.22 18.40 8.26
C ALA A 296 13.96 17.56 8.02
N GLN A 297 13.95 16.77 6.95
CA GLN A 297 12.86 15.85 6.65
C GLN A 297 12.69 14.77 7.72
N LEU A 298 13.77 14.11 8.13
CA LEU A 298 13.76 13.10 9.20
C LEU A 298 13.33 13.70 10.56
N LYS A 299 13.74 14.94 10.88
CA LYS A 299 13.29 15.64 12.09
C LYS A 299 11.78 15.92 12.06
N ALA A 300 11.26 16.33 10.91
CA ALA A 300 9.82 16.56 10.75
C ALA A 300 9.02 15.27 10.93
N GLN A 301 9.47 14.16 10.33
CA GLN A 301 8.85 12.83 10.50
C GLN A 301 8.91 12.37 11.96
N LEU A 302 10.07 12.49 12.63
CA LEU A 302 10.22 12.18 14.06
C LEU A 302 9.26 12.99 14.94
N ALA A 303 9.05 14.28 14.63
CA ALA A 303 8.12 15.12 15.37
C ALA A 303 6.67 14.63 15.24
N LEU A 304 6.26 14.23 14.03
CA LEU A 304 4.94 13.65 13.78
C LEU A 304 4.77 12.30 14.48
N THR A 305 5.78 11.42 14.46
CA THR A 305 5.74 10.14 15.19
C THR A 305 5.62 10.36 16.71
N ARG A 306 6.24 11.42 17.27
CA ARG A 306 6.07 11.80 18.69
C ARG A 306 4.66 12.29 19.01
N GLU A 307 4.01 13.01 18.09
CA GLU A 307 2.59 13.38 18.22
C GLU A 307 1.70 12.13 18.25
N HIS A 308 2.00 11.15 17.40
CA HIS A 308 1.28 9.87 17.39
C HIS A 308 1.47 9.12 18.71
N LEU A 309 2.71 9.00 19.20
CA LEU A 309 3.02 8.39 20.48
C LEU A 309 2.20 9.02 21.62
N TYR A 310 2.22 10.35 21.73
CA TYR A 310 1.45 11.06 22.76
C TYR A 310 -0.05 10.73 22.71
N THR A 311 -0.60 10.69 21.50
CA THR A 311 -2.01 10.35 21.29
C THR A 311 -2.30 8.90 21.69
N GLN A 312 -1.42 7.96 21.33
CA GLN A 312 -1.59 6.55 21.67
C GLN A 312 -1.46 6.27 23.16
N GLU A 313 -0.52 6.92 23.84
CA GLU A 313 -0.41 6.84 25.31
C GLU A 313 -1.69 7.33 26.00
N SER A 314 -2.27 8.42 25.48
CA SER A 314 -3.54 8.96 25.99
C SER A 314 -4.70 8.00 25.76
N LEU A 315 -4.80 7.40 24.57
CA LEU A 315 -5.84 6.41 24.24
C LEU A 315 -5.71 5.15 25.09
N LEU A 316 -4.49 4.65 25.30
CA LEU A 316 -4.22 3.50 26.14
C LEU A 316 -4.58 3.79 27.60
N ALA A 317 -4.16 4.93 28.13
CA ALA A 317 -4.49 5.35 29.49
C ALA A 317 -6.00 5.49 29.69
N ASN A 318 -6.72 6.04 28.72
CA ASN A 318 -8.18 6.16 28.78
C ASN A 318 -8.87 4.80 28.72
N THR A 319 -8.41 3.90 27.86
CA THR A 319 -8.92 2.52 27.77
C THR A 319 -8.71 1.77 29.09
N LYS A 320 -7.58 1.99 29.79
CA LYS A 320 -7.31 1.40 31.11
C LYS A 320 -8.18 1.96 32.25
N LYS A 321 -8.71 3.18 32.11
CA LYS A 321 -9.64 3.78 33.10
C LYS A 321 -11.04 3.19 33.01
N THR A 322 -11.47 2.83 31.81
CA THR A 322 -12.77 2.21 31.57
C THR A 322 -12.66 0.72 31.86
N LYS A 323 -13.26 0.24 32.98
CA LYS A 323 -13.29 -1.18 33.39
C LYS A 323 -14.07 -2.10 32.44
N THR A 324 -14.38 -1.65 31.24
CA THR A 324 -15.29 -2.33 30.31
C THR A 324 -15.02 -1.81 28.90
N VAL A 325 -14.33 -2.61 28.08
CA VAL A 325 -14.72 -2.94 26.71
C VAL A 325 -14.21 -4.35 26.45
#